data_AF-A0A7K0FS29-F1
#
_entry.id   AF-A0A7K0FS29-F1
#
_cell.length_a   1.000
_cell.length_b   1.000
_cell.length_c   1.000
_cell.angle_alpha   90.00
_cell.angle_beta   90.00
_cell.angle_gamma   90.00
#
_symmetry.space_group_name_H-M   'P 1'
#
loop_
_entity.id
_entity.type
_entity.pdbx_description
1 polymer ?
#
loop_
_entity_poly.entity_id
_entity_poly.type
_entity_poly.pdbx_seq_one_letter_code
_entity_poly.pdbx_strand_id
1 'polypeptide(L)'
;MTKEQLILGSKEHQLLEKHFKTAVLSTYNKQKLKEELKHATIIKTDSLPENVVGLYSYVMIEDKTSKKTFSFQIVPLDEANMKENKISVFSPMAIAILGYQEGANVTWEMPGGLQNYLIKKVSKLN
;
A
#
# COMPACT_ATOMS: atom_id res chain seq x y z
N MET A 1 1.89 -22.05 5.12
CA MET A 1 1.89 -20.97 4.10
C MET A 1 2.28 -19.69 4.82
N THR A 2 3.50 -19.23 4.64
CA THR A 2 3.99 -17.98 5.22
C THR A 2 3.19 -16.82 4.61
N LYS A 3 2.44 -16.11 5.46
CA LYS A 3 1.80 -14.85 5.08
C LYS A 3 2.93 -13.89 4.71
N GLU A 4 2.94 -13.33 3.50
CA GLU A 4 3.98 -12.39 3.08
C GLU A 4 4.01 -11.22 4.08
N GLN A 5 5.19 -11.01 4.66
CA GLN A 5 5.42 -10.01 5.69
C GLN A 5 5.62 -8.63 5.02
N LEU A 6 5.00 -7.58 5.55
CA LEU A 6 5.24 -6.22 5.04
C LEU A 6 6.68 -5.81 5.28
N ILE A 7 7.27 -5.14 4.29
CA ILE A 7 8.56 -4.48 4.42
C ILE A 7 8.30 -2.98 4.37
N LEU A 8 8.55 -2.28 5.47
CA LEU A 8 8.25 -0.86 5.59
C LEU A 8 9.52 -0.05 5.80
N GLY A 9 9.65 1.04 5.06
CA GLY A 9 10.57 2.11 5.45
C GLY A 9 10.09 2.76 6.75
N SER A 10 11.01 3.37 7.50
CA SER A 10 10.68 3.98 8.80
C SER A 10 9.59 5.06 8.68
N LYS A 11 9.55 5.82 7.57
CA LYS A 11 8.52 6.82 7.30
C LYS A 11 7.14 6.19 7.03
N GLU A 12 7.10 5.15 6.21
CA GLU A 12 5.89 4.39 5.88
C GLU A 12 5.31 3.70 7.12
N HIS A 13 6.17 3.12 7.97
CA HIS A 13 5.76 2.53 9.24
C HIS A 13 5.08 3.56 10.15
N GLN A 14 5.72 4.72 10.38
CA GLN A 14 5.14 5.79 11.20
C GLN A 14 3.80 6.29 10.63
N LEU A 15 3.70 6.39 9.30
CA LEU A 15 2.49 6.81 8.62
C LEU A 15 1.34 5.81 8.85
N LEU A 16 1.60 4.51 8.65
CA LEU A 16 0.59 3.47 8.85
C LEU A 16 0.18 3.34 10.33
N GLU A 17 1.12 3.48 11.27
CA GLU A 17 0.79 3.51 12.70
C GLU A 17 -0.11 4.69 13.06
N LYS A 18 0.19 5.88 12.54
CA LYS A 18 -0.65 7.06 12.75
C LYS A 18 -2.04 6.83 12.16
N HIS A 19 -2.11 6.35 10.91
CA HIS A 19 -3.37 6.03 10.25
C HIS A 19 -4.19 5.01 11.04
N PHE A 20 -3.57 3.93 11.51
CA PHE A 20 -4.22 2.92 12.35
C PHE A 20 -4.83 3.48 13.63
N LYS A 21 -4.17 4.48 14.25
CA LYS A 21 -4.64 5.12 15.48
C LYS A 21 -5.74 6.15 15.25
N THR A 22 -5.74 6.85 14.12
CA THR A 22 -6.61 8.02 13.89
C THR A 22 -7.74 7.79 12.89
N ALA A 23 -7.59 6.85 11.97
CA ALA A 23 -8.57 6.63 10.90
C ALA A 23 -9.73 5.76 11.34
N VAL A 24 -10.90 6.03 10.77
CA VAL A 24 -12.07 5.14 10.87
C VAL A 24 -11.88 4.01 9.86
N LEU A 25 -11.42 2.87 10.35
CA LEU A 25 -11.30 1.63 9.58
C LEU A 25 -12.45 0.69 9.94
N SER A 26 -12.88 -0.12 8.98
CA SER A 26 -13.74 -1.26 9.28
C SER A 26 -13.07 -2.24 10.23
N THR A 27 -13.86 -3.08 10.89
CA THR A 27 -13.34 -4.12 11.80
C THR A 27 -12.33 -5.02 11.07
N TYR A 28 -12.62 -5.40 9.83
CA TYR A 28 -11.75 -6.22 9.01
C TYR A 28 -10.40 -5.52 8.75
N ASN A 29 -10.42 -4.31 8.18
CA ASN A 29 -9.19 -3.58 7.85
C ASN A 29 -8.37 -3.26 9.11
N LYS A 30 -9.03 -2.91 10.22
CA LYS A 30 -8.37 -2.63 11.49
C LYS A 30 -7.64 -3.85 12.02
N GLN A 31 -8.28 -5.02 12.04
CA GLN A 31 -7.64 -6.26 12.50
C GLN A 31 -6.49 -6.66 11.57
N LYS A 32 -6.72 -6.57 10.25
CA LYS A 32 -5.71 -6.89 9.24
C LYS A 32 -4.45 -6.03 9.39
N LEU A 33 -4.62 -4.70 9.39
CA LEU A 33 -3.51 -3.76 9.51
C LEU A 33 -2.77 -3.90 10.84
N LYS A 34 -3.49 -4.18 11.94
CA LYS A 34 -2.88 -4.44 13.25
C LYS A 34 -1.91 -5.62 13.21
N GLU A 35 -2.33 -6.74 12.63
CA GLU A 35 -1.48 -7.93 12.50
C GLU A 35 -0.31 -7.69 11.55
N GLU A 36 -0.53 -6.95 10.46
CA GLU A 36 0.52 -6.62 9.50
C GLU A 36 1.59 -5.70 10.09
N LEU A 37 1.19 -4.66 10.83
CA LEU A 37 2.13 -3.79 11.54
C LEU A 37 2.92 -4.53 12.61
N LYS A 38 2.26 -5.41 13.39
CA LYS A 38 2.89 -6.22 14.43
C LYS A 38 4.04 -7.09 13.89
N HIS A 39 3.89 -7.56 12.66
CA HIS A 39 4.84 -8.46 12.03
C HIS A 39 5.70 -7.77 10.97
N ALA A 40 5.57 -6.48 10.70
CA ALA A 40 6.31 -5.83 9.61
C ALA A 40 7.83 -5.83 9.86
N THR A 41 8.61 -6.00 8.79
CA THR A 41 10.05 -5.72 8.80
C THR A 41 10.26 -4.23 8.59
N ILE A 42 10.93 -3.56 9.52
CA ILE A 42 11.22 -2.13 9.43
C ILE A 42 12.67 -1.93 8.98
N ILE A 43 12.86 -1.16 7.92
CA ILE A 43 14.17 -0.78 7.39
C ILE A 43 14.27 0.73 7.20
N LYS A 44 15.47 1.22 6.83
CA LYS A 44 15.64 2.61 6.41
C LYS A 44 14.86 2.84 5.12
N THR A 45 14.12 3.94 5.02
CA THR A 45 13.31 4.27 3.84
C THR A 45 14.15 4.28 2.55
N ASP A 46 15.39 4.79 2.63
CA ASP A 46 16.30 4.84 1.47
C ASP A 46 16.84 3.45 1.07
N SER A 47 16.68 2.45 1.93
CA SER A 47 17.07 1.06 1.68
C SER A 47 15.88 0.18 1.27
N LEU A 48 14.70 0.78 1.05
CA LEU A 48 13.50 0.05 0.67
C LEU A 48 13.67 -0.57 -0.74
N PRO A 49 13.58 -1.91 -0.87
CA PRO A 49 13.75 -2.59 -2.16
C PRO A 49 12.85 -2.01 -3.25
N GLU A 50 13.30 -2.04 -4.50
CA GLU A 50 12.55 -1.50 -5.65
C GLU A 50 11.23 -2.22 -5.91
N ASN A 51 11.14 -3.50 -5.54
CA ASN A 51 9.94 -4.30 -5.68
C ASN A 51 8.94 -4.12 -4.52
N VAL A 52 9.24 -3.27 -3.53
CA VAL A 52 8.37 -2.98 -2.38
C VAL A 52 7.68 -1.64 -2.56
N VAL A 53 6.37 -1.61 -2.36
CA VAL A 53 5.57 -0.39 -2.45
C VAL A 53 5.90 0.56 -1.30
N GLY A 54 6.46 1.72 -1.62
CA GLY A 54 6.70 2.82 -0.69
C GLY A 54 6.44 4.18 -1.32
N LEU A 55 6.85 5.25 -0.64
CA LEU A 55 6.77 6.60 -1.19
C LEU A 55 7.52 6.69 -2.54
N TYR A 56 6.97 7.47 -3.47
CA TYR A 56 7.42 7.66 -4.86
C TYR A 56 7.41 6.42 -5.77
N SER A 57 6.89 5.28 -5.29
CA SER A 57 6.76 4.09 -6.12
C SER A 57 5.68 4.29 -7.19
N TYR A 58 6.00 3.90 -8.42
CA TYR A 58 5.02 3.64 -9.48
C TYR A 58 4.52 2.22 -9.32
N VAL A 59 3.21 2.08 -9.20
CA VAL A 59 2.57 0.79 -8.93
C VAL A 59 1.52 0.51 -9.99
N MET A 60 1.51 -0.72 -10.49
CA MET A 60 0.43 -1.27 -11.29
C MET A 60 -0.28 -2.35 -10.48
N ILE A 61 -1.60 -2.23 -10.35
CA ILE A 61 -2.45 -3.20 -9.66
C ILE A 61 -3.55 -3.72 -10.59
N GLU A 62 -3.92 -4.98 -10.42
CA GLU A 62 -5.07 -5.60 -11.07
C GLU A 62 -6.16 -5.88 -10.03
N ASP A 63 -7.38 -5.40 -10.27
CA ASP A 63 -8.56 -5.88 -9.55
C ASP A 63 -8.88 -7.30 -10.03
N LYS A 64 -8.78 -8.28 -9.14
CA LYS A 64 -8.94 -9.70 -9.49
C LYS A 64 -10.37 -10.05 -9.87
N THR A 65 -11.36 -9.26 -9.46
CA THR A 65 -12.77 -9.45 -9.78
C THR A 65 -13.08 -8.91 -11.17
N SER A 66 -12.76 -7.64 -11.42
CA SER A 66 -13.09 -6.98 -12.69
C SER A 66 -12.04 -7.20 -13.80
N LYS A 67 -10.87 -7.73 -13.46
CA LYS A 67 -9.69 -7.85 -14.34
C LYS A 67 -9.14 -6.52 -14.87
N LYS A 68 -9.61 -5.40 -14.33
CA LYS A 68 -9.11 -4.08 -14.70
C LYS A 68 -7.78 -3.80 -14.02
N THR A 69 -6.87 -3.19 -14.78
CA THR A 69 -5.56 -2.77 -14.29
C THR A 69 -5.53 -1.25 -14.13
N PHE A 70 -4.93 -0.79 -13.03
CA PHE A 70 -4.75 0.62 -12.71
C PHE A 70 -3.28 0.87 -12.45
N SER A 71 -2.78 2.04 -12.84
CA SER A 71 -1.41 2.45 -12.57
C SER A 71 -1.38 3.84 -11.97
N PHE A 72 -0.54 4.05 -10.97
CA PHE A 72 -0.40 5.33 -10.30
C PHE A 72 0.96 5.44 -9.60
N GLN A 73 1.35 6.66 -9.28
CA GLN A 73 2.48 6.93 -8.41
C GLN A 73 1.98 7.30 -7.01
N ILE A 74 2.61 6.76 -5.97
CA ILE A 74 2.34 7.15 -4.58
C ILE A 74 3.23 8.34 -4.22
N VAL A 75 2.63 9.45 -3.82
CA VAL A 75 3.34 10.70 -3.52
C VAL A 75 2.89 11.32 -2.20
N PRO A 76 3.62 12.30 -1.64
CA PRO A 76 3.14 13.14 -0.55
C PRO A 76 1.80 13.82 -0.85
N LEU A 77 1.12 14.32 0.18
CA LEU A 77 -0.22 14.92 0.05
C LEU A 77 -0.22 16.16 -0.86
N ASP A 78 0.79 17.01 -0.72
CA ASP A 78 1.02 18.24 -1.46
C ASP A 78 1.39 18.02 -2.93
N GLU A 79 1.87 16.81 -3.28
CA GLU A 79 2.20 16.42 -4.65
C GLU A 79 1.09 15.62 -5.35
N ALA A 80 0.02 15.28 -4.64
CA ALA A 80 -1.06 14.46 -5.18
C ALA A 80 -1.79 15.18 -6.32
N ASN A 81 -1.84 14.55 -7.48
CA ASN A 81 -2.49 15.09 -8.67
C ASN A 81 -3.13 13.95 -9.48
N MET A 82 -4.45 13.84 -9.40
CA MET A 82 -5.20 12.80 -10.11
C MET A 82 -5.04 12.87 -11.63
N LYS A 83 -4.84 14.07 -12.21
CA LYS A 83 -4.65 14.23 -13.67
C LYS A 83 -3.33 13.62 -14.14
N GLU A 84 -2.37 13.46 -13.23
CA GLU A 84 -1.05 12.85 -13.49
C GLU A 84 -0.97 11.42 -12.95
N ASN A 85 -2.09 10.81 -12.55
CA ASN A 85 -2.13 9.51 -11.87
C ASN A 85 -1.24 9.45 -10.60
N LYS A 86 -1.12 10.58 -9.89
CA LYS A 86 -0.39 10.67 -8.61
C LYS A 86 -1.37 10.64 -7.45
N ILE A 87 -1.37 9.57 -6.66
CA ILE A 87 -2.21 9.45 -5.47
C ILE A 87 -1.42 9.77 -4.21
N SER A 88 -2.07 10.40 -3.24
CA SER A 88 -1.45 10.60 -1.94
C SER A 88 -1.18 9.26 -1.25
N VAL A 89 -0.06 9.18 -0.53
CA VAL A 89 0.27 8.12 0.42
C VAL A 89 -0.82 7.91 1.50
N PHE A 90 -1.67 8.91 1.74
CA PHE A 90 -2.82 8.81 2.65
C PHE A 90 -4.12 8.32 1.99
N SER A 91 -4.12 8.07 0.68
CA SER A 91 -5.31 7.54 0.00
C SER A 91 -5.62 6.11 0.44
N PRO A 92 -6.90 5.67 0.45
CA PRO A 92 -7.26 4.30 0.84
C PRO A 92 -6.52 3.22 0.06
N MET A 93 -6.30 3.45 -1.24
CA MET A 93 -5.54 2.53 -2.08
C MET A 93 -4.08 2.45 -1.66
N ALA A 94 -3.39 3.59 -1.47
CA ALA A 94 -2.00 3.60 -1.03
C ALA A 94 -1.83 2.91 0.34
N ILE A 95 -2.68 3.24 1.31
CA ILE A 95 -2.66 2.61 2.65
C ILE A 95 -2.82 1.09 2.56
N ALA A 96 -3.71 0.60 1.69
CA ALA A 96 -3.97 -0.82 1.54
C ALA A 96 -2.76 -1.62 1.03
N ILE A 97 -1.87 -1.00 0.25
CA ILE A 97 -0.77 -1.69 -0.45
C ILE A 97 0.64 -1.28 0.02
N LEU A 98 0.78 -0.30 0.91
CA LEU A 98 2.08 0.12 1.43
C LEU A 98 2.82 -1.04 2.10
N GLY A 99 4.09 -1.21 1.73
CA GLY A 99 4.98 -2.25 2.22
C GLY A 99 4.77 -3.65 1.64
N TYR A 100 3.77 -3.82 0.76
CA TYR A 100 3.62 -5.05 -0.01
C TYR A 100 4.63 -5.09 -1.16
N GLN A 101 4.92 -6.30 -1.63
CA GLN A 101 5.84 -6.56 -2.73
C GLN A 101 5.11 -6.79 -4.05
N GLU A 102 5.82 -6.62 -5.16
CA GLU A 102 5.38 -7.12 -6.47
C GLU A 102 4.99 -8.61 -6.40
N GLY A 103 3.86 -8.96 -7.02
CA GLY A 103 3.28 -10.31 -6.96
C GLY A 103 2.33 -10.55 -5.79
N ALA A 104 2.31 -9.66 -4.79
CA ALA A 104 1.46 -9.85 -3.62
C ALA A 104 -0.03 -9.72 -3.94
N ASN A 105 -0.85 -10.52 -3.25
CA ASN A 105 -2.30 -10.41 -3.27
C ASN A 105 -2.78 -9.63 -2.04
N VAL A 106 -3.50 -8.54 -2.28
CA VAL A 106 -3.99 -7.65 -1.23
C VAL A 106 -5.50 -7.69 -1.18
N THR A 107 -6.04 -8.17 -0.07
CA THR A 107 -7.47 -8.05 0.24
C THR A 107 -7.72 -6.82 1.11
N TRP A 108 -8.62 -5.94 0.71
CA TRP A 108 -8.95 -4.74 1.49
C TRP A 108 -10.42 -4.41 1.39
N GLU A 109 -11.04 -3.97 2.48
CA GLU A 109 -12.42 -3.53 2.47
C GLU A 109 -12.50 -2.07 2.02
N MET A 110 -13.06 -1.87 0.83
CA MET A 110 -13.37 -0.57 0.24
C MET A 110 -14.83 -0.19 0.56
N PRO A 111 -15.29 1.04 0.28
CA PRO A 111 -16.70 1.40 0.48
C PRO A 111 -17.71 0.46 -0.22
N GLY A 112 -17.31 -0.17 -1.33
CA GLY A 112 -18.09 -1.18 -2.06
C GLY A 112 -17.94 -2.62 -1.53
N GLY A 113 -17.35 -2.81 -0.35
CA GLY A 113 -17.09 -4.11 0.26
C GLY A 113 -15.67 -4.64 0.04
N LEU A 114 -15.48 -5.93 0.31
CA LEU A 114 -14.18 -6.60 0.25
C LEU A 114 -13.68 -6.74 -1.19
N GLN A 115 -12.51 -6.17 -1.48
CA GLN A 115 -11.87 -6.21 -2.80
C GLN A 115 -10.54 -6.95 -2.74
N ASN A 116 -10.15 -7.57 -3.87
CA ASN A 116 -8.90 -8.31 -4.00
C ASN A 116 -8.08 -7.75 -5.16
N TYR A 117 -6.88 -7.28 -4.85
CA TYR A 117 -5.94 -6.73 -5.81
C TYR A 117 -4.70 -7.62 -5.92
N LEU A 118 -4.11 -7.66 -7.11
CA LEU A 118 -2.78 -8.21 -7.35
C LEU A 118 -1.84 -7.07 -7.69
N ILE A 119 -0.72 -6.95 -6.97
CA ILE A 119 0.34 -5.99 -7.32
C ILE A 119 1.10 -6.57 -8.50
N LYS A 120 0.86 -6.02 -9.69
CA LYS A 120 1.43 -6.51 -10.95
C LYS A 120 2.86 -6.05 -11.16
N LYS A 121 3.15 -4.80 -10.75
CA LYS A 121 4.46 -4.20 -10.93
C LYS A 121 4.73 -3.12 -9.90
N VAL A 122 5.96 -3.06 -9.41
CA VAL A 122 6.48 -1.94 -8.60
C VAL A 122 7.77 -1.45 -9.23
N SER A 123 7.93 -0.13 -9.34
CA SER A 123 9.17 0.47 -9.82
C SER A 123 9.37 1.86 -9.23
N LYS A 124 10.62 2.31 -9.12
CA LYS A 124 10.99 3.68 -8.77
C LYS A 124 11.66 4.33 -9.97
N LEU A 125 11.51 5.65 -10.12
CA LEU A 125 12.32 6.36 -11.13
C LEU A 125 13.77 6.40 -10.61
N ASN A 126 14.69 5.89 -11.41
CA ASN A 126 16.13 6.02 -11.18
C ASN A 126 16.62 7.43 -11.50
#